data_AF-A0A7C9G086-F1
#
_entry.id   AF-A0A7C9G086-F1
#
_cell.length_a   1.000
_cell.length_b   1.000
_cell.length_c   1.000
_cell.angle_alpha   90.00
_cell.angle_beta   90.00
_cell.angle_gamma   90.00
#
_symmetry.space_group_name_H-M   'P 1'
#
loop_
_entity.id
_entity.type
_entity.pdbx_description
1 polymer ?
#
loop_
_entity_poly.entity_id
_entity_poly.type
_entity_poly.pdbx_seq_one_letter_code
_entity_poly.pdbx_strand_id
1 'polypeptide(L)'
;MPGIALDTVAVFQQRVATFSPSYIADWDVWLATAAQARPARLGKILRKWQACRPNTMRRDSAAEMHEAPYLDDLLALAAPHVAVLSTFDLADPSVLENPSTITALGSLWSVFEQLSYQGRARGGIAGSVGISKAVMLVTDGRVGPAFDNEVRTALGLGKIGNPSEWHSALRIASHDIQAFHRATGVAFAAAKPRGFETLENGRVYDMALGPR
;
A
#
# COMPACT_ATOMS: atom_id res chain seq x y z
N MET A 1 -0.11 -10.15 -20.51
CA MET A 1 -0.29 -9.07 -19.52
C MET A 1 0.44 -9.49 -18.25
N PRO A 2 1.28 -8.61 -17.69
CA PRO A 2 1.98 -8.87 -16.43
C PRO A 2 0.99 -8.73 -15.26
N GLY A 3 1.13 -9.53 -14.19
CA GLY A 3 0.26 -9.49 -13.00
C GLY A 3 -0.54 -10.78 -12.79
N ILE A 4 -1.85 -10.63 -12.53
CA ILE A 4 -2.84 -11.69 -12.38
C ILE A 4 -3.81 -11.78 -13.57
N ALA A 5 -3.75 -10.88 -14.57
CA ALA A 5 -4.73 -10.84 -15.67
C ALA A 5 -5.00 -12.17 -16.38
N LEU A 6 -4.01 -13.07 -16.41
CA LEU A 6 -4.09 -14.37 -17.07
C LEU A 6 -4.21 -15.55 -16.08
N ASP A 7 -4.27 -15.27 -14.79
CA ASP A 7 -4.46 -16.31 -13.77
C ASP A 7 -5.89 -16.85 -13.84
N THR A 8 -6.04 -18.15 -13.57
CA THR A 8 -7.34 -18.71 -13.18
C THR A 8 -7.64 -18.32 -11.73
N VAL A 9 -8.91 -18.42 -11.31
CA VAL A 9 -9.30 -18.17 -9.91
C VAL A 9 -8.48 -19.04 -8.95
N ALA A 10 -8.24 -20.31 -9.28
CA ALA A 10 -7.45 -21.22 -8.45
C ALA A 10 -5.98 -20.78 -8.31
N VAL A 11 -5.35 -20.31 -9.41
CA VAL A 11 -3.97 -19.80 -9.37
C VAL A 11 -3.89 -18.52 -8.54
N PHE A 12 -4.84 -17.59 -8.72
CA PHE A 12 -4.93 -16.37 -7.92
C PHE A 12 -5.08 -16.68 -6.43
N GLN A 13 -6.00 -17.57 -6.07
CA GLN A 13 -6.22 -17.97 -4.68
C GLN A 13 -5.00 -18.64 -4.06
N GLN A 14 -4.30 -19.50 -4.82
CA GLN A 14 -3.06 -20.13 -4.35
C GLN A 14 -1.95 -19.11 -4.11
N ARG A 15 -1.84 -18.09 -4.97
CA ARG A 15 -0.90 -16.97 -4.79
C ARG A 15 -1.20 -16.24 -3.49
N VAL A 16 -2.44 -15.82 -3.26
CA VAL A 16 -2.83 -15.14 -2.02
C VAL A 16 -2.58 -16.01 -0.78
N ALA A 17 -2.89 -17.31 -0.84
CA ALA A 17 -2.71 -18.24 0.28
C ALA A 17 -1.23 -18.52 0.64
N THR A 18 -0.31 -18.35 -0.31
CA THR A 18 1.13 -18.53 -0.09
C THR A 18 1.85 -17.24 0.26
N PHE A 19 1.12 -16.13 0.47
CA PHE A 19 1.70 -14.88 0.94
C PHE A 19 2.29 -15.03 2.35
N SER A 20 3.39 -14.31 2.61
CA SER A 20 4.18 -14.47 3.83
C SER A 20 3.34 -14.35 5.12
N PRO A 21 3.30 -15.39 5.98
CA PRO A 21 2.54 -15.37 7.23
C PRO A 21 2.97 -14.26 8.19
N SER A 22 4.24 -13.86 8.13
CA SER A 22 4.79 -12.80 8.97
C SER A 22 4.19 -11.43 8.67
N TYR A 23 3.87 -11.16 7.39
CA TYR A 23 3.22 -9.93 6.96
C TYR A 23 1.72 -9.96 7.26
N ILE A 24 1.09 -11.13 7.21
CA ILE A 24 -0.32 -11.31 7.63
C ILE A 24 -0.44 -10.99 9.12
N ALA A 25 0.41 -11.57 9.97
CA ALA A 25 0.40 -11.29 11.40
C ALA A 25 0.64 -9.81 11.73
N ASP A 26 1.53 -9.13 11.01
CA ASP A 26 1.73 -7.68 11.19
C ASP A 26 0.48 -6.88 10.80
N TRP A 27 -0.22 -7.32 9.75
CA TRP A 27 -1.46 -6.70 9.26
C TRP A 27 -2.62 -6.85 10.25
N ASP A 28 -2.82 -8.06 10.78
CA ASP A 28 -3.88 -8.31 11.78
C ASP A 28 -3.67 -7.45 13.04
N VAL A 29 -2.42 -7.33 13.47
CA VAL A 29 -2.05 -6.48 14.60
C VAL A 29 -2.27 -5.00 14.27
N TRP A 30 -2.04 -4.56 13.03
CA TRP A 30 -2.38 -3.20 12.61
C TRP A 30 -3.89 -2.94 12.71
N LEU A 31 -4.72 -3.81 12.13
CA LEU A 31 -6.17 -3.66 12.15
C LEU A 31 -6.74 -3.65 13.57
N ALA A 32 -6.15 -4.44 14.48
CA ALA A 32 -6.53 -4.48 15.89
C ALA A 32 -5.98 -3.30 16.72
N THR A 33 -5.12 -2.44 16.17
CA THR A 33 -4.49 -1.35 16.91
C THR A 33 -5.43 -0.14 17.04
N ALA A 34 -5.71 0.25 18.28
CA ALA A 34 -6.48 1.44 18.61
C ALA A 34 -5.82 2.73 18.07
N ALA A 35 -6.64 3.73 17.73
CA ALA A 35 -6.21 4.95 17.03
C ALA A 35 -5.02 5.66 17.70
N GLN A 36 -5.04 5.82 19.03
CA GLN A 36 -3.98 6.46 19.82
C GLN A 36 -2.64 5.69 19.79
N ALA A 37 -2.66 4.39 19.49
CA ALA A 37 -1.47 3.55 19.40
C ALA A 37 -1.00 3.33 17.95
N ARG A 38 -1.74 3.85 16.95
CA ARG A 38 -1.38 3.71 15.53
C ARG A 38 -0.03 4.33 15.17
N PRO A 39 0.41 5.51 15.67
CA PRO A 39 1.74 6.06 15.34
C PRO A 39 2.89 5.10 15.67
N ALA A 40 2.93 4.62 16.91
CA ALA A 40 3.94 3.67 17.38
C ALA A 40 3.88 2.34 16.60
N ARG A 41 2.67 1.83 16.34
CA ARG A 41 2.48 0.59 15.58
C ARG A 41 2.92 0.71 14.13
N LEU A 42 2.54 1.80 13.45
CA LEU A 42 2.93 2.11 12.07
C LEU A 42 4.45 2.08 11.96
N GLY A 43 5.14 2.79 12.88
CA GLY A 43 6.59 2.79 12.97
C GLY A 43 7.17 1.39 13.11
N LYS A 44 6.62 0.57 14.03
CA LYS A 44 7.11 -0.79 14.28
C LYS A 44 7.00 -1.67 13.04
N ILE A 45 5.85 -1.66 12.38
CA ILE A 45 5.59 -2.48 11.19
C ILE A 45 6.48 -2.02 10.02
N LEU A 46 6.48 -0.73 9.68
CA LEU A 46 7.24 -0.22 8.54
C LEU A 46 8.76 -0.40 8.70
N ARG A 47 9.29 -0.34 9.93
CA ARG A 47 10.70 -0.68 10.20
C ARG A 47 10.98 -2.16 9.98
N LYS A 48 10.10 -3.05 10.47
CA LYS A 48 10.21 -4.50 10.24
C LYS A 48 10.18 -4.82 8.74
N TRP A 49 9.31 -4.16 7.99
CA TRP A 49 9.19 -4.28 6.54
C TRP A 49 10.24 -3.50 5.74
N GLN A 50 11.21 -2.90 6.43
CA GLN A 50 12.33 -2.14 5.86
C GLN A 50 11.89 -1.00 4.91
N ALA A 51 10.73 -0.41 5.15
CA ALA A 51 10.03 0.49 4.24
C ALA A 51 10.85 1.73 3.82
N CYS A 52 11.69 2.25 4.71
CA CYS A 52 12.47 3.47 4.46
C CYS A 52 13.94 3.21 4.07
N ARG A 53 14.38 1.95 3.90
CA ARG A 53 15.81 1.69 3.61
C ARG A 53 16.27 2.38 2.30
N PRO A 54 17.51 2.90 2.25
CA PRO A 54 18.54 2.87 3.31
C PRO A 54 18.41 4.00 4.35
N ASN A 55 17.38 4.84 4.26
CA ASN A 55 17.18 5.98 5.15
C ASN A 55 16.61 5.54 6.52
N THR A 56 16.85 6.37 7.53
CA THR A 56 16.31 6.19 8.88
C THR A 56 14.87 6.65 8.93
N MET A 57 13.98 5.75 9.34
CA MET A 57 12.55 6.05 9.51
C MET A 57 12.30 6.89 10.78
N ARG A 58 11.39 7.86 10.66
CA ARG A 58 10.86 8.66 11.77
C ARG A 58 10.20 7.82 12.85
N ARG A 59 10.01 8.46 14.00
CA ARG A 59 9.49 7.94 15.27
C ARG A 59 8.25 8.72 15.66
N ASP A 60 7.46 8.08 16.49
CA ASP A 60 6.38 8.73 17.21
C ASP A 60 6.93 9.74 18.24
N SER A 61 6.11 10.72 18.57
CA SER A 61 6.43 11.82 19.46
C SER A 61 6.92 11.35 20.83
N ALA A 62 6.34 10.27 21.38
CA ALA A 62 6.74 9.72 22.68
C ALA A 62 8.19 9.18 22.73
N ALA A 63 8.83 8.93 21.59
CA ALA A 63 10.22 8.47 21.53
C ALA A 63 11.25 9.61 21.45
N GLU A 64 10.84 10.83 21.07
CA GLU A 64 11.65 12.08 21.00
C GLU A 64 13.11 11.92 20.50
N MET A 65 13.35 11.13 19.46
CA MET A 65 14.73 10.87 18.97
C MET A 65 15.18 11.79 17.82
N HIS A 66 14.31 12.65 17.31
CA HIS A 66 14.58 13.58 16.22
C HIS A 66 13.57 14.73 16.24
N GLU A 67 13.83 15.80 15.49
CA GLU A 67 12.88 16.91 15.36
C GLU A 67 11.63 16.52 14.57
N ALA A 68 10.54 17.26 14.82
CA ALA A 68 9.29 17.15 14.09
C ALA A 68 9.50 17.28 12.55
N PRO A 69 8.59 16.73 11.72
CA PRO A 69 7.39 15.99 12.11
C PRO A 69 7.69 14.62 12.72
N TYR A 70 6.82 14.16 13.61
CA TYR A 70 6.77 12.80 14.14
C TYR A 70 5.77 11.96 13.33
N LEU A 71 5.73 10.64 13.58
CA LEU A 71 4.73 9.77 12.95
C LEU A 71 3.29 10.18 13.27
N ASP A 72 3.06 10.74 14.46
CA ASP A 72 1.79 11.32 14.88
C ASP A 72 1.37 12.46 13.95
N ASP A 73 2.30 13.38 13.67
CA ASP A 73 2.07 14.52 12.78
C ASP A 73 1.76 14.05 11.35
N LEU A 74 2.51 13.06 10.85
CA LEU A 74 2.27 12.50 9.53
C LEU A 74 0.89 11.82 9.44
N LEU A 75 0.46 11.12 10.48
CA LEU A 75 -0.87 10.51 10.53
C LEU A 75 -1.99 11.57 10.59
N ALA A 76 -1.79 12.63 11.37
CA ALA A 76 -2.72 13.75 11.44
C ALA A 76 -2.84 14.47 10.07
N LEU A 77 -1.73 14.70 9.38
CA LEU A 77 -1.69 15.28 8.04
C LEU A 77 -2.31 14.35 6.99
N ALA A 78 -2.14 13.03 7.11
CA ALA A 78 -2.72 12.05 6.19
C ALA A 78 -4.24 11.89 6.36
N ALA A 79 -4.77 12.04 7.58
CA ALA A 79 -6.16 11.77 7.93
C ALA A 79 -7.22 12.37 6.97
N PRO A 80 -7.21 13.66 6.61
CA PRO A 80 -8.20 14.22 5.68
C PRO A 80 -8.15 13.56 4.30
N HIS A 81 -6.96 13.16 3.83
CA HIS A 81 -6.79 12.51 2.53
C HIS A 81 -7.20 11.04 2.58
N VAL A 82 -6.94 10.35 3.70
CA VAL A 82 -7.47 8.98 3.93
C VAL A 82 -9.00 9.00 3.95
N ALA A 83 -9.62 10.02 4.53
CA ALA A 83 -11.08 10.15 4.56
C ALA A 83 -11.68 10.29 3.15
N VAL A 84 -11.02 11.02 2.23
CA VAL A 84 -11.45 11.10 0.81
C VAL A 84 -11.43 9.74 0.13
N LEU A 85 -10.52 8.86 0.54
CA LEU A 85 -10.35 7.51 0.00
C LEU A 85 -11.19 6.46 0.74
N SER A 86 -12.21 6.88 1.52
CA SER A 86 -12.94 5.96 2.39
C SER A 86 -13.67 4.85 1.61
N THR A 87 -14.14 5.17 0.41
CA THR A 87 -14.83 4.27 -0.52
C THR A 87 -13.97 3.91 -1.72
N PHE A 88 -12.66 4.15 -1.67
CA PHE A 88 -11.75 3.81 -2.75
C PHE A 88 -11.70 2.29 -2.93
N ASP A 89 -11.93 1.82 -4.15
CA ASP A 89 -11.75 0.43 -4.53
C ASP A 89 -10.81 0.34 -5.74
N LEU A 90 -9.65 -0.30 -5.56
CA LEU A 90 -8.68 -0.51 -6.63
C LEU A 90 -9.26 -1.28 -7.83
N ALA A 91 -10.28 -2.11 -7.61
CA ALA A 91 -10.93 -2.85 -8.67
C ALA A 91 -11.82 -1.98 -9.57
N ASP A 92 -12.19 -0.76 -9.17
CA ASP A 92 -12.97 0.17 -9.98
C ASP A 92 -12.07 1.21 -10.66
N PRO A 93 -11.83 1.14 -11.98
CA PRO A 93 -10.95 2.11 -12.66
C PRO A 93 -11.47 3.55 -12.61
N SER A 94 -12.78 3.75 -12.44
CA SER A 94 -13.38 5.10 -12.46
C SER A 94 -12.96 5.94 -11.26
N VAL A 95 -12.70 5.32 -10.10
CA VAL A 95 -12.25 6.06 -8.91
C VAL A 95 -10.87 6.69 -9.13
N LEU A 96 -10.03 6.08 -9.96
CA LEU A 96 -8.71 6.62 -10.30
C LEU A 96 -8.76 7.80 -11.27
N GLU A 97 -9.89 8.05 -11.93
CA GLU A 97 -10.10 9.24 -12.77
C GLU A 97 -10.75 10.39 -11.99
N ASN A 98 -11.22 10.15 -10.77
CA ASN A 98 -11.82 11.17 -9.93
C ASN A 98 -10.77 12.20 -9.46
N PRO A 99 -10.95 13.50 -9.73
CA PRO A 99 -10.02 14.54 -9.30
C PRO A 99 -9.74 14.56 -7.80
N SER A 100 -10.74 14.32 -6.95
CA SER A 100 -10.53 14.32 -5.49
C SER A 100 -9.65 13.15 -5.05
N THR A 101 -9.79 11.99 -5.69
CA THR A 101 -8.94 10.82 -5.45
C THR A 101 -7.51 11.09 -5.91
N ILE A 102 -7.32 11.68 -7.10
CA ILE A 102 -6.00 12.05 -7.61
C ILE A 102 -5.30 13.02 -6.65
N THR A 103 -6.02 14.07 -6.20
CA THR A 103 -5.49 15.02 -5.22
C THR A 103 -5.14 14.33 -3.89
N ALA A 104 -6.02 13.48 -3.35
CA ALA A 104 -5.77 12.78 -2.10
C ALA A 104 -4.55 11.84 -2.18
N LEU A 105 -4.40 11.09 -3.27
CA LEU A 105 -3.22 10.26 -3.52
C LEU A 105 -1.95 11.13 -3.61
N GLY A 106 -2.00 12.24 -4.36
CA GLY A 106 -0.89 13.19 -4.44
C GLY A 106 -0.48 13.74 -3.07
N SER A 107 -1.44 14.11 -2.24
CA SER A 107 -1.18 14.61 -0.89
C SER A 107 -0.63 13.53 0.04
N LEU A 108 -1.15 12.30 -0.02
CA LEU A 108 -0.61 11.18 0.77
C LEU A 108 0.84 10.86 0.40
N TRP A 109 1.18 10.94 -0.89
CA TRP A 109 2.57 10.83 -1.33
C TRP A 109 3.44 11.88 -0.65
N SER A 110 3.06 13.17 -0.75
CA SER A 110 3.82 14.27 -0.15
C SER A 110 3.97 14.16 1.38
N VAL A 111 2.93 13.69 2.07
CA VAL A 111 3.00 13.42 3.52
C VAL A 111 4.01 12.31 3.81
N PHE A 112 3.91 11.18 3.11
CA PHE A 112 4.72 10.01 3.42
C PHE A 112 6.12 10.02 2.79
N GLU A 113 6.44 10.95 1.89
CA GLU A 113 7.84 11.25 1.55
C GLU A 113 8.65 11.61 2.80
N GLN A 114 8.00 12.21 3.80
CA GLN A 114 8.63 12.58 5.05
C GLN A 114 8.75 11.43 6.05
N LEU A 115 8.40 10.17 5.71
CA LEU A 115 8.53 9.02 6.62
C LEU A 115 9.96 8.78 7.11
N SER A 116 10.97 9.24 6.38
CA SER A 116 12.36 9.23 6.81
C SER A 116 12.89 10.64 7.01
N TYR A 117 13.89 10.78 7.87
CA TYR A 117 14.45 12.08 8.29
C TYR A 117 15.97 12.18 8.14
N GLN A 118 16.64 11.08 7.80
CA GLN A 118 18.09 11.05 7.64
C GLN A 118 18.49 9.93 6.69
N GLY A 119 19.47 10.18 5.83
CA GLY A 119 20.10 9.14 5.02
C GLY A 119 20.76 9.67 3.76
N ARG A 120 21.58 8.82 3.13
CA ARG A 120 22.37 9.18 1.94
C ARG A 120 21.57 9.13 0.64
N ALA A 121 20.38 8.53 0.66
CA ALA A 121 19.55 8.39 -0.52
C ALA A 121 18.44 9.45 -0.56
N ARG A 122 18.21 10.03 -1.73
CA ARG A 122 17.12 10.99 -2.00
C ARG A 122 17.06 12.18 -1.03
N GLY A 123 18.17 12.60 -0.44
CA GLY A 123 18.16 13.68 0.57
C GLY A 123 17.41 13.32 1.86
N GLY A 124 17.32 12.03 2.20
CA GLY A 124 16.69 11.57 3.44
C GLY A 124 15.19 11.31 3.37
N ILE A 125 14.54 11.49 2.21
CA ILE A 125 13.10 11.21 2.01
C ILE A 125 12.82 9.73 1.68
N ALA A 126 11.60 9.28 1.93
CA ALA A 126 11.20 7.89 1.74
C ALA A 126 11.13 7.49 0.26
N GLY A 127 11.38 6.21 -0.02
CA GLY A 127 11.19 5.59 -1.34
C GLY A 127 9.71 5.38 -1.68
N SER A 128 9.39 5.14 -2.96
CA SER A 128 8.03 4.75 -3.37
C SER A 128 7.49 3.56 -2.58
N VAL A 129 8.34 2.55 -2.32
CA VAL A 129 8.00 1.37 -1.52
C VAL A 129 7.61 1.74 -0.08
N GLY A 130 8.29 2.73 0.50
CA GLY A 130 7.98 3.19 1.84
C GLY A 130 6.65 3.91 1.90
N ILE A 131 6.41 4.78 0.93
CA ILE A 131 5.18 5.55 0.75
C ILE A 131 3.99 4.61 0.54
N SER A 132 4.06 3.71 -0.44
CA SER A 132 2.98 2.76 -0.77
C SER A 132 2.65 1.82 0.39
N LYS A 133 3.64 1.32 1.13
CA LYS A 133 3.42 0.52 2.35
C LYS A 133 2.68 1.30 3.43
N ALA A 134 3.08 2.56 3.65
CA ALA A 134 2.42 3.42 4.64
C ALA A 134 0.99 3.75 4.24
N VAL A 135 0.77 4.13 2.98
CA VAL A 135 -0.56 4.39 2.43
C VAL A 135 -1.47 3.16 2.56
N MET A 136 -0.95 1.98 2.22
CA MET A 136 -1.70 0.73 2.34
C MET A 136 -2.14 0.49 3.78
N LEU A 137 -1.25 0.68 4.77
CA LEU A 137 -1.63 0.57 6.19
C LEU A 137 -2.69 1.61 6.58
N VAL A 138 -2.45 2.90 6.32
CA VAL A 138 -3.37 3.95 6.82
C VAL A 138 -4.73 3.96 6.11
N THR A 139 -4.81 3.38 4.93
CA THR A 139 -6.08 3.16 4.21
C THR A 139 -6.68 1.78 4.49
N ASP A 140 -6.13 1.02 5.44
CA ASP A 140 -6.57 -0.33 5.82
C ASP A 140 -6.67 -1.28 4.61
N GLY A 141 -5.81 -1.09 3.61
CA GLY A 141 -5.67 -1.97 2.44
C GLY A 141 -6.47 -1.55 1.21
N ARG A 142 -7.29 -0.49 1.28
CA ARG A 142 -8.03 0.03 0.12
C ARG A 142 -7.09 0.45 -0.99
N VAL A 143 -6.04 1.20 -0.64
CA VAL A 143 -5.02 1.65 -1.59
C VAL A 143 -3.80 0.74 -1.47
N GLY A 144 -3.57 -0.07 -2.49
CA GLY A 144 -2.37 -0.90 -2.65
C GLY A 144 -2.07 -1.08 -4.14
N PRO A 145 -1.02 -1.82 -4.51
CA PRO A 145 -0.11 -2.59 -3.65
C PRO A 145 1.07 -1.77 -3.08
N ALA A 146 1.94 -2.42 -2.29
CA ALA A 146 3.15 -1.87 -1.71
C ALA A 146 4.28 -1.59 -2.73
N PHE A 147 4.08 -1.90 -4.02
CA PHE A 147 5.02 -1.65 -5.13
C PHE A 147 6.50 -1.92 -4.80
N ASP A 148 6.78 -2.98 -4.05
CA ASP A 148 8.14 -3.45 -3.84
C ASP A 148 8.72 -4.04 -5.14
N ASN A 149 9.89 -4.68 -5.06
CA ASN A 149 10.51 -5.23 -6.26
C ASN A 149 9.67 -6.33 -6.91
N GLU A 150 9.06 -7.21 -6.11
CA GLU A 150 8.29 -8.34 -6.63
C GLU A 150 7.03 -7.85 -7.35
N VAL A 151 6.27 -6.97 -6.71
CA VAL A 151 5.07 -6.37 -7.30
C VAL A 151 5.40 -5.60 -8.58
N ARG A 152 6.48 -4.79 -8.58
CA ARG A 152 6.87 -4.02 -9.77
C ARG A 152 7.33 -4.92 -10.90
N THR A 153 8.15 -5.94 -10.62
CA THR A 153 8.54 -6.93 -11.62
C THR A 153 7.33 -7.67 -12.17
N ALA A 154 6.41 -8.10 -11.30
CA ALA A 154 5.19 -8.80 -11.69
C ALA A 154 4.30 -7.96 -12.61
N LEU A 155 4.35 -6.62 -12.50
CA LEU A 155 3.60 -5.67 -13.34
C LEU A 155 4.41 -5.06 -14.49
N GLY A 156 5.69 -5.42 -14.65
CA GLY A 156 6.56 -4.82 -15.66
C GLY A 156 6.83 -3.32 -15.43
N LEU A 157 6.80 -2.87 -14.17
CA LEU A 157 6.98 -1.47 -13.78
C LEU A 157 8.45 -1.14 -13.50
N GLY A 158 8.85 0.06 -13.92
CA GLY A 158 10.14 0.65 -13.58
C GLY A 158 10.22 1.19 -12.15
N LYS A 159 11.17 2.10 -11.91
CA LYS A 159 11.22 2.87 -10.65
C LYS A 159 10.10 3.90 -10.64
N ILE A 160 9.40 4.01 -9.51
CA ILE A 160 8.39 5.05 -9.26
C ILE A 160 9.06 6.16 -8.45
N GLY A 161 9.13 7.36 -9.00
CA GLY A 161 9.85 8.50 -8.46
C GLY A 161 8.98 9.64 -7.94
N ASN A 162 7.71 9.71 -8.37
CA ASN A 162 6.82 10.84 -8.07
C ASN A 162 5.34 10.38 -7.98
N PRO A 163 4.42 11.25 -7.51
CA PRO A 163 3.01 10.90 -7.34
C PRO A 163 2.30 10.50 -8.63
N SER A 164 2.64 11.13 -9.77
CA SER A 164 2.01 10.85 -11.07
C SER A 164 2.35 9.44 -11.57
N GLU A 165 3.61 9.04 -11.43
CA GLU A 165 4.05 7.68 -11.74
C GLU A 165 3.42 6.64 -10.82
N TRP A 166 3.23 6.97 -9.53
CA TRP A 166 2.55 6.09 -8.58
C TRP A 166 1.07 5.93 -8.91
N HIS A 167 0.37 7.01 -9.24
CA HIS A 167 -1.01 6.97 -9.73
C HIS A 167 -1.13 6.12 -11.01
N SER A 168 -0.20 6.29 -11.96
CA SER A 168 -0.15 5.48 -13.17
C SER A 168 0.06 3.99 -12.86
N ALA A 169 0.89 3.66 -11.86
CA ALA A 169 1.09 2.29 -11.41
C ALA A 169 -0.18 1.70 -10.77
N LEU A 170 -0.95 2.48 -10.00
CA LEU A 170 -2.26 2.08 -9.47
C LEU A 170 -3.26 1.81 -10.61
N ARG A 171 -3.26 2.62 -11.67
CA ARG A 171 -4.08 2.36 -12.87
C ARG A 171 -3.73 1.04 -13.53
N ILE A 172 -2.44 0.72 -13.64
CA ILE A 172 -1.99 -0.56 -14.20
C ILE A 172 -2.50 -1.73 -13.35
N ALA A 173 -2.39 -1.64 -12.02
CA ALA A 173 -2.94 -2.66 -11.12
C ALA A 173 -4.47 -2.81 -11.26
N SER A 174 -5.20 -1.69 -11.34
CA SER A 174 -6.66 -1.70 -11.57
C SER A 174 -7.04 -2.35 -12.90
N HIS A 175 -6.32 -2.02 -13.99
CA HIS A 175 -6.55 -2.64 -15.29
C HIS A 175 -6.21 -4.14 -15.33
N ASP A 176 -5.21 -4.57 -14.58
CA ASP A 176 -4.84 -5.98 -14.42
C ASP A 176 -5.95 -6.76 -13.69
N ILE A 177 -6.50 -6.20 -12.59
CA ILE A 177 -7.68 -6.74 -11.91
C ILE A 177 -8.88 -6.86 -12.86
N GLN A 178 -9.12 -5.84 -13.67
CA GLN A 178 -10.21 -5.83 -14.65
C GLN A 178 -10.01 -6.86 -15.76
N ALA A 179 -8.78 -7.09 -16.20
CA ALA A 179 -8.47 -8.12 -17.16
C ALA A 179 -8.70 -9.53 -16.57
N PHE A 180 -8.29 -9.75 -15.31
CA PHE A 180 -8.60 -10.98 -14.58
C PHE A 180 -10.10 -11.23 -14.49
N HIS A 181 -10.89 -10.20 -14.14
CA HIS A 181 -12.36 -10.30 -14.10
C HIS A 181 -12.94 -10.71 -15.45
N ARG A 182 -12.51 -10.04 -16.54
CA ARG A 182 -12.97 -10.38 -17.91
C ARG A 182 -12.59 -11.80 -18.33
N ALA A 183 -11.41 -12.26 -17.96
CA ALA A 183 -10.91 -13.58 -18.33
C ALA A 183 -11.62 -14.72 -17.59
N THR A 184 -11.97 -14.50 -16.32
CA THR A 184 -12.55 -15.53 -15.44
C THR A 184 -14.07 -15.45 -15.33
N GLY A 185 -14.67 -14.30 -15.63
CA GLY A 185 -16.08 -14.01 -15.35
C GLY A 185 -16.40 -13.80 -13.87
N VAL A 186 -15.40 -13.82 -12.98
CA VAL A 186 -15.59 -13.72 -11.52
C VAL A 186 -15.13 -12.33 -11.05
N ALA A 187 -15.97 -11.64 -10.28
CA ALA A 187 -15.58 -10.34 -9.73
C ALA A 187 -14.39 -10.50 -8.77
N PHE A 188 -13.45 -9.55 -8.77
CA PHE A 188 -12.22 -9.68 -7.98
C PHE A 188 -12.49 -9.89 -6.48
N ALA A 189 -13.48 -9.17 -5.93
CA ALA A 189 -13.91 -9.34 -4.54
C ALA A 189 -14.46 -10.76 -4.25
N ALA A 190 -15.12 -11.40 -5.21
CA ALA A 190 -15.66 -12.75 -5.08
C ALA A 190 -14.60 -13.84 -5.33
N ALA A 191 -13.48 -13.51 -5.96
CA ALA A 191 -12.39 -14.45 -6.21
C ALA A 191 -11.48 -14.67 -4.99
N LYS A 192 -11.61 -13.85 -3.93
CA LYS A 192 -10.81 -13.93 -2.71
C LYS A 192 -10.86 -15.32 -2.09
N PRO A 193 -9.73 -15.91 -1.68
CA PRO A 193 -9.75 -17.19 -0.98
C PRO A 193 -10.40 -17.07 0.40
N ARG A 194 -10.86 -18.21 0.92
CA ARG A 194 -11.47 -18.29 2.25
C ARG A 194 -10.52 -17.76 3.34
N GLY A 195 -11.04 -16.97 4.25
CA GLY A 195 -10.29 -16.30 5.33
C GLY A 195 -9.75 -14.91 4.95
N PHE A 196 -9.87 -14.49 3.70
CA PHE A 196 -9.40 -13.19 3.20
C PHE A 196 -10.52 -12.34 2.60
N GLU A 197 -11.78 -12.75 2.74
CA GLU A 197 -12.96 -12.10 2.13
C GLU A 197 -13.14 -10.67 2.63
N THR A 198 -12.80 -10.41 3.89
CA THR A 198 -12.93 -9.10 4.53
C THR A 198 -11.77 -8.15 4.20
N LEU A 199 -10.72 -8.62 3.52
CA LEU A 199 -9.62 -7.76 3.12
C LEU A 199 -10.01 -6.91 1.91
N GLU A 200 -9.53 -5.69 1.90
CA GLU A 200 -9.72 -4.77 0.80
C GLU A 200 -8.98 -5.21 -0.46
N ASN A 201 -9.51 -4.85 -1.63
CA ASN A 201 -9.00 -5.32 -2.92
C ASN A 201 -7.53 -4.92 -3.14
N GLY A 202 -7.12 -3.73 -2.72
CA GLY A 202 -5.72 -3.29 -2.80
C GLY A 202 -4.77 -4.20 -2.03
N ARG A 203 -5.17 -4.64 -0.84
CA ARG A 203 -4.38 -5.57 -0.01
C ARG A 203 -4.36 -6.98 -0.58
N VAL A 204 -5.49 -7.51 -1.06
CA VAL A 204 -5.50 -8.85 -1.65
C VAL A 204 -4.65 -8.89 -2.92
N TYR A 205 -4.69 -7.82 -3.72
CA TYR A 205 -3.85 -7.70 -4.91
C TYR A 205 -2.34 -7.63 -4.55
N ASP A 206 -1.99 -6.87 -3.51
CA ASP A 206 -0.64 -6.88 -2.94
C ASP A 206 -0.21 -8.29 -2.52
N MET A 207 -1.08 -9.04 -1.84
CA MET A 207 -0.80 -10.42 -1.45
C MET A 207 -0.64 -11.35 -2.66
N ALA A 208 -1.40 -11.14 -3.74
CA ALA A 208 -1.31 -11.97 -4.93
C ALA A 208 0.02 -11.79 -5.68
N LEU A 209 0.67 -10.62 -5.58
CA LEU A 209 1.91 -10.32 -6.29
C LEU A 209 3.15 -10.19 -5.41
N GLY A 210 2.96 -10.08 -4.09
CA GLY A 210 4.01 -9.83 -3.13
C GLY A 210 4.71 -11.11 -2.61
N PRO A 211 5.56 -10.95 -1.59
CA PRO A 211 6.45 -11.99 -1.08
C PRO A 211 5.74 -13.24 -0.57
N ARG A 212 6.38 -14.38 -0.83
CA ARG A 212 6.00 -15.71 -0.35
C ARG A 212 6.79 -16.06 0.90
#